data_AF-A0A7V0SD86-F1
#
_entry.id   AF-A0A7V0SD86-F1
#
_cell.length_a   1.000
_cell.length_b   1.000
_cell.length_c   1.000
_cell.angle_alpha   90.00
_cell.angle_beta   90.00
_cell.angle_gamma   90.00
#
_symmetry.space_group_name_H-M   'P 1'
#
loop_
_entity.id
_entity.type
_entity.pdbx_description
1 polymer ?
#
loop_
_entity_poly.entity_id
_entity_poly.type
_entity_poly.pdbx_seq_one_letter_code
_entity_poly.pdbx_strand_id
1 'polypeptide(L)'
;MKKWFFVPLTVFVLVFALGCAANYNQVMKDSEKTFYSGKYKEAARSLLPAVNKSGKNQLLFMMEAGLMLHAAHDYENSNKVLLEAAKLSERIATSISKQAGSLLLNETVTNYKGEDFERVLIHMYLGINFLMLKNADSARVEFKKVNDILRDINVTTGKQYKQNLMAKYLTAIAFEISADKDNDFNDREFAYVEYKQIYQLDPRLALVYRDLQRLSKKLDDAEDYNKWVGQFGKRDYIPQDAGELVMIYQAGQGAVKVSRGSLLSDQAMAQGIRVTLNGMTLQQGVTIGAVLAILKLAQNPIPRFKQRSNKVDYLLINVNGKDVDRTYMLEDIETTAVKNLEDDYKRLYMKVAAGIAVKAAASVAAGIAAKKAAEQFKKVGGYAGLIGTVVGGGVGVGLASQIKPDLRCWHTLPGNLQLGRIFLAPGTYNIQIKFFNNQGQQVINPVKSTVEIKKGEKTIYNYRTLF
;
A
#
# COMPACT_ATOMS: atom_id res chain seq x y z
N MET A 1 -68.29 -40.73 -12.04
CA MET A 1 -67.79 -39.34 -12.22
C MET A 1 -67.30 -38.78 -10.89
N LYS A 2 -66.31 -37.89 -10.94
CA LYS A 2 -65.53 -37.22 -9.86
C LYS A 2 -64.33 -38.02 -9.31
N LYS A 3 -63.19 -37.84 -10.01
CA LYS A 3 -61.84 -38.13 -9.54
C LYS A 3 -61.44 -37.11 -8.47
N TRP A 4 -60.95 -37.56 -7.32
CA TRP A 4 -60.26 -36.71 -6.34
C TRP A 4 -58.82 -36.49 -6.82
N PHE A 5 -58.46 -35.24 -7.12
CA PHE A 5 -57.08 -34.85 -7.37
C PHE A 5 -56.43 -34.45 -6.04
N PHE A 6 -55.46 -35.25 -5.59
CA PHE A 6 -54.48 -34.83 -4.60
C PHE A 6 -53.54 -33.82 -5.28
N VAL A 7 -53.53 -32.58 -4.79
CA VAL A 7 -52.50 -31.59 -5.11
C VAL A 7 -51.43 -31.68 -4.02
N PRO A 8 -50.18 -32.09 -4.33
CA PRO A 8 -49.11 -31.98 -3.35
C PRO A 8 -48.71 -30.51 -3.23
N LEU A 9 -48.76 -29.98 -2.02
CA LEU A 9 -48.26 -28.66 -1.66
C LEU A 9 -46.72 -28.70 -1.71
N THR A 10 -46.14 -28.42 -2.88
CA THR A 10 -44.69 -28.28 -3.03
C THR A 10 -44.24 -26.98 -2.35
N VAL A 11 -43.77 -27.09 -1.11
CA VAL A 11 -43.12 -25.99 -0.39
C VAL A 11 -41.79 -25.70 -1.10
N PHE A 12 -41.77 -24.66 -1.93
CA PHE A 12 -40.55 -24.14 -2.53
C PHE A 12 -39.79 -23.36 -1.45
N VAL A 13 -38.95 -24.05 -0.68
CA VAL A 13 -37.97 -23.41 0.20
C VAL A 13 -36.93 -22.77 -0.70
N LEU A 14 -37.15 -21.49 -1.03
CA LEU A 14 -36.15 -20.61 -1.61
C LEU A 14 -35.07 -20.39 -0.54
N VAL A 15 -34.11 -21.32 -0.49
CA VAL A 15 -32.83 -21.13 0.20
C VAL A 15 -32.11 -20.01 -0.55
N PHE A 16 -32.36 -18.76 -0.14
CA PHE A 16 -31.45 -17.66 -0.43
C PHE A 16 -30.13 -18.02 0.24
N ALA A 17 -29.24 -18.64 -0.52
CA ALA A 17 -27.82 -18.63 -0.24
C ALA A 17 -27.37 -17.17 -0.32
N LEU A 18 -27.60 -16.43 0.75
CA LEU A 18 -26.88 -15.22 1.10
C LEU A 18 -25.44 -15.67 1.35
N GLY A 19 -24.71 -15.91 0.26
CA GLY A 19 -23.26 -15.96 0.32
C GLY A 19 -22.82 -14.58 0.78
N CYS A 20 -22.68 -14.41 2.09
CA CYS A 20 -22.05 -13.26 2.70
C CYS A 20 -20.74 -13.05 1.96
N ALA A 21 -20.66 -12.01 1.13
CA ALA A 21 -19.39 -11.54 0.64
C ALA A 21 -18.58 -11.22 1.89
N ALA A 22 -17.63 -12.09 2.23
CA ALA A 22 -16.85 -11.96 3.44
C ALA A 22 -16.26 -10.55 3.46
N ASN A 23 -16.55 -9.82 4.54
CA ASN A 23 -16.04 -8.47 4.71
C ASN A 23 -14.51 -8.56 4.71
N TYR A 24 -13.83 -7.84 3.82
CA TYR A 24 -12.36 -7.89 3.70
C TYR A 24 -11.69 -7.77 5.08
N ASN A 25 -12.15 -6.82 5.90
CA ASN A 25 -11.60 -6.60 7.24
C ASN A 25 -11.71 -7.82 8.16
N GLN A 26 -12.75 -8.64 8.00
CA GLN A 26 -12.95 -9.84 8.80
C GLN A 26 -12.02 -10.97 8.37
N VAL A 27 -11.92 -11.21 7.05
CA VAL A 27 -10.97 -12.19 6.50
C VAL A 27 -9.53 -11.81 6.82
N MET A 28 -9.23 -10.51 6.68
CA MET A 28 -7.88 -10.00 6.89
C MET A 28 -7.47 -10.08 8.36
N LYS A 29 -8.37 -9.82 9.32
CA LYS A 29 -8.03 -9.82 10.76
C LYS A 29 -7.40 -11.14 11.22
N ASP A 30 -7.95 -12.28 10.79
CA ASP A 30 -7.44 -13.59 11.20
C ASP A 30 -6.15 -13.97 10.46
N SER A 31 -6.09 -13.65 9.17
CA SER A 31 -4.88 -13.87 8.35
C SER A 31 -3.70 -13.01 8.82
N GLU A 32 -3.96 -11.74 9.15
CA GLU A 32 -2.98 -10.79 9.68
C GLU A 32 -2.41 -11.26 11.03
N LYS A 33 -3.27 -11.71 11.95
CA LYS A 33 -2.82 -12.29 13.23
C LYS A 33 -1.91 -13.50 12.99
N THR A 34 -2.27 -14.36 12.05
CA THR A 34 -1.46 -15.53 11.67
C THR A 34 -0.12 -15.12 11.08
N PHE A 35 -0.10 -14.13 10.19
CA PHE A 35 1.12 -13.56 9.62
C PHE A 35 2.06 -13.02 10.70
N TYR A 36 1.55 -12.20 11.62
CA TYR A 36 2.35 -11.59 12.68
C TYR A 36 2.82 -12.59 13.76
N SER A 37 2.30 -13.81 13.76
CA SER A 37 2.82 -14.93 14.57
C SER A 37 3.95 -15.71 13.88
N GLY A 38 4.41 -15.28 12.70
CA GLY A 38 5.46 -15.93 11.91
C GLY A 38 4.95 -17.07 11.02
N LYS A 39 3.65 -17.33 10.98
CA LYS A 39 3.02 -18.42 10.22
C LYS A 39 2.64 -17.99 8.80
N TYR A 40 3.63 -17.57 8.02
CA TYR A 40 3.43 -16.88 6.74
C TYR A 40 2.68 -17.70 5.69
N LYS A 41 3.03 -18.97 5.47
CA LYS A 41 2.35 -19.82 4.48
C LYS A 41 0.90 -20.12 4.88
N GLU A 42 0.63 -20.28 6.17
CA GLU A 42 -0.73 -20.51 6.68
C GLU A 42 -1.59 -19.26 6.48
N ALA A 43 -1.05 -18.08 6.79
CA ALA A 43 -1.70 -16.80 6.52
C ALA A 43 -2.04 -16.66 5.02
N ALA A 44 -1.09 -16.91 4.13
CA ALA A 44 -1.32 -16.86 2.68
C ALA A 44 -2.40 -17.86 2.22
N ARG A 45 -2.36 -19.10 2.73
CA ARG A 45 -3.35 -20.15 2.39
C ARG A 45 -4.77 -19.74 2.77
N SER A 46 -4.94 -19.07 3.91
CA SER A 46 -6.27 -18.59 4.34
C SER A 46 -6.91 -17.59 3.36
N LEU A 47 -6.11 -16.92 2.53
CA LEU A 47 -6.59 -15.94 1.55
C LEU A 47 -6.87 -16.54 0.16
N LEU A 48 -6.42 -17.77 -0.14
CA LEU A 48 -6.55 -18.38 -1.47
C LEU A 48 -7.98 -18.40 -2.03
N PRO A 49 -9.04 -18.71 -1.24
CA PRO A 49 -10.41 -18.67 -1.76
C PRO A 49 -10.82 -17.27 -2.24
N ALA A 50 -10.30 -16.21 -1.62
CA ALA A 50 -10.61 -14.83 -1.95
C ALA A 50 -9.73 -14.29 -3.09
N VAL A 51 -8.48 -14.76 -3.20
CA VAL A 51 -7.57 -14.48 -4.33
C VAL A 51 -8.16 -14.98 -5.67
N ASN A 52 -8.72 -16.19 -5.67
CA ASN A 52 -9.25 -16.83 -6.87
C ASN A 52 -10.68 -16.38 -7.25
N LYS A 53 -11.32 -15.56 -6.41
CA LYS A 53 -12.67 -15.09 -6.64
C LYS A 53 -12.66 -13.68 -7.19
N SER A 54 -13.18 -13.51 -8.40
CA SER A 54 -13.42 -12.18 -8.97
C SER A 54 -14.33 -11.37 -8.05
N GLY A 55 -13.89 -10.15 -7.73
CA GLY A 55 -14.65 -9.29 -6.84
C GLY A 55 -13.89 -8.03 -6.47
N LYS A 56 -14.61 -7.13 -5.81
CA LYS A 56 -14.14 -5.80 -5.44
C LYS A 56 -12.91 -5.75 -4.54
N ASN A 57 -12.54 -6.84 -3.88
CA ASN A 57 -11.35 -6.89 -3.01
C ASN A 57 -10.26 -7.83 -3.56
N GLN A 58 -10.44 -8.40 -4.76
CA GLN A 58 -9.54 -9.42 -5.29
C GLN A 58 -8.08 -8.92 -5.38
N LEU A 59 -7.88 -7.71 -5.94
CA LEU A 59 -6.56 -7.10 -6.02
C LEU A 59 -5.88 -7.05 -4.65
N LEU A 60 -6.60 -6.59 -3.62
CA LEU A 60 -6.05 -6.47 -2.28
C LEU A 60 -5.68 -7.83 -1.68
N PHE A 61 -6.54 -8.85 -1.85
CA PHE A 61 -6.20 -10.20 -1.39
C PHE A 61 -4.95 -10.77 -2.11
N MET A 62 -4.76 -10.46 -3.39
CA MET A 62 -3.57 -10.88 -4.14
C MET A 62 -2.31 -10.17 -3.61
N MET A 63 -2.39 -8.88 -3.34
CA MET A 63 -1.31 -8.10 -2.74
C MET A 63 -0.90 -8.70 -1.37
N GLU A 64 -1.88 -8.92 -0.48
CA GLU A 64 -1.64 -9.54 0.84
C GLU A 64 -1.01 -10.93 0.71
N ALA A 65 -1.62 -11.83 -0.08
CA ALA A 65 -1.13 -13.20 -0.23
C ALA A 65 0.26 -13.25 -0.87
N GLY A 66 0.53 -12.39 -1.85
CA GLY A 66 1.84 -12.27 -2.48
C GLY A 66 2.94 -11.90 -1.49
N LEU A 67 2.70 -10.91 -0.62
CA LEU A 67 3.68 -10.51 0.39
C LEU A 67 3.82 -11.54 1.52
N MET A 68 2.73 -12.22 1.90
CA MET A 68 2.82 -13.34 2.85
C MET A 68 3.68 -14.49 2.30
N LEU A 69 3.55 -14.82 1.01
CA LEU A 69 4.39 -15.82 0.34
C LEU A 69 5.85 -15.35 0.23
N HIS A 70 6.08 -14.06 -0.05
CA HIS A 70 7.40 -13.45 -0.02
C HIS A 70 8.07 -13.62 1.36
N ALA A 71 7.35 -13.28 2.44
CA ALA A 71 7.86 -13.44 3.81
C ALA A 71 8.10 -14.92 4.17
N ALA A 72 7.38 -15.84 3.52
CA ALA A 72 7.61 -17.28 3.63
C ALA A 72 8.79 -17.81 2.81
N HIS A 73 9.53 -16.93 2.11
CA HIS A 73 10.58 -17.26 1.13
C HIS A 73 10.07 -18.15 -0.02
N ASP A 74 8.77 -18.11 -0.30
CA ASP A 74 8.11 -18.83 -1.39
C ASP A 74 7.97 -17.88 -2.59
N TYR A 75 9.12 -17.47 -3.12
CA TYR A 75 9.24 -16.39 -4.09
C TYR A 75 8.58 -16.73 -5.43
N GLU A 76 8.61 -17.98 -5.86
CA GLU A 76 7.98 -18.44 -7.09
C GLU A 76 6.45 -18.29 -7.03
N ASN A 77 5.83 -18.75 -5.94
CA ASN A 77 4.38 -18.61 -5.80
C ASN A 77 3.99 -17.17 -5.47
N SER A 78 4.82 -16.43 -4.73
CA SER A 78 4.64 -14.98 -4.55
C SER A 78 4.59 -14.27 -5.91
N ASN A 79 5.53 -14.57 -6.82
CA ASN A 79 5.57 -13.99 -8.16
C ASN A 79 4.33 -14.34 -8.99
N LYS A 80 3.86 -15.59 -8.96
CA LYS A 80 2.62 -15.98 -9.67
C LYS A 80 1.44 -15.11 -9.24
N VAL A 81 1.30 -14.84 -7.95
CA VAL A 81 0.20 -14.02 -7.42
C VAL A 81 0.42 -12.53 -7.74
N LEU A 82 1.61 -12.00 -7.50
CA LEU A 82 1.90 -10.57 -7.66
C LEU A 82 1.93 -10.13 -9.13
N LEU A 83 2.33 -10.99 -10.07
CA LEU A 83 2.26 -10.68 -11.51
C LEU A 83 0.81 -10.50 -11.98
N GLU A 84 -0.09 -11.37 -11.52
CA GLU A 84 -1.52 -11.22 -11.80
C GLU A 84 -2.11 -10.00 -11.07
N ALA A 85 -1.61 -9.69 -9.86
CA ALA A 85 -2.01 -8.48 -9.13
C ALA A 85 -1.61 -7.21 -9.89
N ALA A 86 -0.40 -7.17 -10.46
CA ALA A 86 0.08 -6.07 -11.28
C ALA A 86 -0.82 -5.84 -12.50
N LYS A 87 -1.12 -6.91 -13.26
CA LYS A 87 -2.04 -6.85 -14.42
C LYS A 87 -3.44 -6.35 -14.03
N LEU A 88 -3.96 -6.81 -12.89
CA LEU A 88 -5.26 -6.38 -12.40
C LEU A 88 -5.24 -4.91 -11.96
N SER A 89 -4.16 -4.46 -11.30
CA SER A 89 -3.96 -3.07 -10.91
C SER A 89 -3.95 -2.13 -12.11
N GLU A 90 -3.20 -2.47 -13.17
CA GLU A 90 -3.16 -1.70 -14.43
C GLU A 90 -4.53 -1.59 -15.10
N ARG A 91 -5.27 -2.71 -15.15
CA ARG A 91 -6.63 -2.73 -15.70
C ARG A 91 -7.58 -1.84 -14.91
N ILE A 92 -7.53 -1.90 -13.58
CA ILE A 92 -8.37 -1.09 -12.71
C ILE A 92 -8.03 0.40 -12.90
N ALA A 93 -6.74 0.77 -12.90
CA ALA A 93 -6.29 2.13 -13.13
C ALA A 93 -6.79 2.70 -14.46
N THR A 94 -6.69 1.91 -15.53
CA THR A 94 -7.17 2.30 -16.88
C THR A 94 -8.70 2.44 -16.95
N SER A 95 -9.45 1.62 -16.22
CA SER A 95 -10.91 1.72 -16.19
C SER A 95 -11.37 3.02 -15.53
N ILE A 96 -10.65 3.49 -14.50
CA ILE A 96 -11.00 4.69 -13.74
C ILE A 96 -10.71 5.94 -14.56
N SER A 97 -9.58 5.98 -15.28
CA SER A 97 -9.25 7.12 -16.14
C SER A 97 -10.27 7.30 -17.28
N LYS A 98 -10.87 6.21 -17.76
CA LYS A 98 -11.95 6.22 -18.77
C LYS A 98 -13.32 6.60 -18.20
N GLN A 99 -13.55 6.39 -16.90
CA GLN A 99 -14.80 6.74 -16.21
C GLN A 99 -14.68 8.14 -15.60
N ALA A 100 -14.89 9.16 -16.41
CA ALA A 100 -14.96 10.54 -15.93
C ALA A 100 -16.03 10.68 -14.82
N GLY A 101 -15.62 11.03 -13.60
CA GLY A 101 -16.44 11.87 -12.72
C GLY A 101 -17.49 11.24 -11.80
N SER A 102 -17.23 10.11 -11.13
CA SER A 102 -18.07 9.70 -9.98
C SER A 102 -17.30 9.75 -8.66
N LEU A 103 -17.54 10.79 -7.85
CA LEU A 103 -17.20 10.77 -6.42
C LEU A 103 -18.24 9.94 -5.70
N LEU A 104 -17.98 8.65 -5.57
CA LEU A 104 -18.79 7.78 -4.73
C LEU A 104 -18.45 8.05 -3.27
N LEU A 105 -19.42 8.52 -2.49
CA LEU A 105 -19.25 8.77 -1.05
C LEU A 105 -19.01 7.50 -0.23
N ASN A 106 -19.24 6.33 -0.84
CA ASN A 106 -18.89 5.02 -0.30
C ASN A 106 -17.99 4.28 -1.28
N GLU A 107 -16.68 4.44 -1.17
CA GLU A 107 -15.75 3.74 -2.07
C GLU A 107 -15.71 2.22 -1.83
N THR A 108 -16.18 1.73 -0.67
CA THR A 108 -16.22 0.30 -0.32
C THR A 108 -17.11 -0.54 -1.25
N VAL A 109 -18.04 0.10 -1.98
CA VAL A 109 -18.88 -0.61 -2.95
C VAL A 109 -18.19 -0.82 -4.29
N THR A 110 -17.11 -0.08 -4.58
CA THR A 110 -16.31 -0.24 -5.81
C THR A 110 -15.13 -1.17 -5.63
N ASN A 111 -14.57 -1.59 -6.77
CA ASN A 111 -13.30 -2.31 -6.80
C ASN A 111 -12.22 -1.50 -6.07
N TYR A 112 -11.51 -2.17 -5.17
CA TYR A 112 -10.32 -1.66 -4.54
C TYR A 112 -9.27 -1.38 -5.61
N LYS A 113 -8.72 -0.17 -5.60
CA LYS A 113 -7.86 0.34 -6.67
C LYS A 113 -6.37 0.21 -6.34
N GLY A 114 -6.04 0.02 -5.07
CA GLY A 114 -4.70 0.24 -4.54
C GLY A 114 -4.43 1.74 -4.36
N GLU A 115 -3.82 2.10 -3.24
CA GLU A 115 -3.21 3.43 -3.14
C GLU A 115 -2.04 3.53 -4.12
N ASP A 116 -1.75 4.73 -4.60
CA ASP A 116 -0.65 4.98 -5.54
C ASP A 116 0.68 4.33 -5.09
N PHE A 117 1.04 4.51 -3.82
CA PHE A 117 2.26 3.94 -3.24
C PHE A 117 2.19 2.41 -3.12
N GLU A 118 1.01 1.83 -2.86
CA GLU A 118 0.85 0.38 -2.77
C GLU A 118 1.02 -0.28 -4.14
N ARG A 119 0.51 0.36 -5.19
CA ARG A 119 0.59 -0.15 -6.57
C ARG A 119 2.04 -0.30 -7.01
N VAL A 120 2.89 0.67 -6.69
CA VAL A 120 4.32 0.60 -7.04
C VAL A 120 5.07 -0.45 -6.19
N LEU A 121 4.62 -0.71 -4.97
CA LEU A 121 5.20 -1.74 -4.11
C LEU A 121 4.96 -3.17 -4.62
N ILE A 122 3.92 -3.41 -5.42
CA ILE A 122 3.75 -4.71 -6.12
C ILE A 122 5.02 -5.05 -6.92
N HIS A 123 5.51 -4.09 -7.70
CA HIS A 123 6.71 -4.23 -8.53
C HIS A 123 8.01 -4.27 -7.72
N MET A 124 8.07 -3.52 -6.61
CA MET A 124 9.18 -3.64 -5.65
C MET A 124 9.35 -5.08 -5.16
N TYR A 125 8.26 -5.73 -4.73
CA TYR A 125 8.33 -7.11 -4.22
C TYR A 125 8.56 -8.14 -5.32
N LEU A 126 8.00 -7.95 -6.52
CA LEU A 126 8.36 -8.78 -7.68
C LEU A 126 9.87 -8.70 -7.96
N GLY A 127 10.44 -7.50 -7.96
CA GLY A 127 11.88 -7.32 -8.16
C GLY A 127 12.72 -8.00 -7.08
N ILE A 128 12.37 -7.84 -5.80
CA ILE A 128 13.10 -8.51 -4.70
C ILE A 128 12.97 -10.03 -4.84
N ASN A 129 11.78 -10.56 -5.15
CA ASN A 129 11.58 -11.99 -5.40
C ASN A 129 12.49 -12.48 -6.52
N PHE A 130 12.55 -11.77 -7.66
CA PHE A 130 13.41 -12.13 -8.78
C PHE A 130 14.89 -12.10 -8.41
N LEU A 131 15.35 -11.13 -7.60
CA LEU A 131 16.71 -11.14 -7.06
C LEU A 131 16.98 -12.38 -6.20
N MET A 132 16.04 -12.74 -5.32
CA MET A 132 16.16 -13.94 -4.48
C MET A 132 16.15 -15.23 -5.31
N LEU A 133 15.52 -15.22 -6.47
CA LEU A 133 15.53 -16.30 -7.47
C LEU A 133 16.72 -16.21 -8.44
N LYS A 134 17.71 -15.34 -8.18
CA LYS A 134 18.90 -15.11 -9.04
C LYS A 134 18.56 -14.71 -10.47
N ASN A 135 17.42 -14.06 -10.68
CA ASN A 135 16.95 -13.58 -11.98
C ASN A 135 17.04 -12.05 -12.03
N ALA A 136 18.25 -11.53 -12.18
CA ALA A 136 18.52 -10.09 -12.21
C ALA A 136 17.84 -9.38 -13.39
N ASP A 137 17.71 -10.04 -14.55
CA ASP A 137 17.06 -9.46 -15.73
C ASP A 137 15.59 -9.17 -15.52
N SER A 138 14.87 -10.10 -14.88
CA SER A 138 13.47 -9.84 -14.51
C SER A 138 13.38 -8.83 -13.37
N ALA A 139 14.32 -8.87 -12.42
CA ALA A 139 14.34 -7.94 -11.30
C ALA A 139 14.48 -6.48 -11.74
N ARG A 140 15.43 -6.17 -12.62
CA ARG A 140 15.65 -4.79 -13.11
C ARG A 140 14.43 -4.20 -13.81
N VAL A 141 13.68 -5.03 -14.55
CA VAL A 141 12.44 -4.60 -15.23
C VAL A 141 11.39 -4.19 -14.20
N GLU A 142 11.19 -5.00 -13.16
CA GLU A 142 10.19 -4.73 -12.13
C GLU A 142 10.59 -3.53 -11.26
N PHE A 143 11.86 -3.39 -10.88
CA PHE A 143 12.30 -2.20 -10.15
C PHE A 143 12.16 -0.89 -10.96
N LYS A 144 12.43 -0.94 -12.27
CA LYS A 144 12.23 0.21 -13.16
C LYS A 144 10.76 0.64 -13.21
N LYS A 145 9.83 -0.32 -13.27
CA LYS A 145 8.38 -0.03 -13.27
C LYS A 145 7.92 0.78 -12.08
N VAL A 146 8.56 0.65 -10.91
CA VAL A 146 8.24 1.47 -9.72
C VAL A 146 8.29 2.96 -10.06
N ASN A 147 9.39 3.43 -10.62
CA ASN A 147 9.58 4.85 -10.94
C ASN A 147 8.82 5.29 -12.20
N ASP A 148 8.61 4.38 -13.15
CA ASP A 148 7.77 4.65 -14.33
C ASP A 148 6.31 4.91 -13.89
N ILE A 149 5.76 4.09 -12.98
CA ILE A 149 4.40 4.27 -12.46
C ILE A 149 4.28 5.55 -11.62
N LEU A 150 5.28 5.86 -10.77
CA LEU A 150 5.28 7.13 -10.02
C LEU A 150 5.27 8.35 -10.95
N ARG A 151 6.05 8.29 -12.04
CA ARG A 151 6.06 9.34 -13.08
C ARG A 151 4.70 9.46 -13.76
N ASP A 152 4.07 8.35 -14.14
CA ASP A 152 2.75 8.37 -14.77
C ASP A 152 1.68 8.94 -13.83
N ILE A 153 1.75 8.62 -12.54
CA ILE A 153 0.85 9.20 -11.53
C ILE A 153 1.06 10.71 -11.42
N ASN A 154 2.31 11.19 -11.41
CA ASN A 154 2.59 12.63 -11.40
C ASN A 154 1.97 13.34 -12.60
N VAL A 155 2.16 12.80 -13.80
CA VAL A 155 1.64 13.37 -15.05
C VAL A 155 0.11 13.37 -15.06
N THR A 156 -0.52 12.28 -14.62
CA THR A 156 -1.98 12.11 -14.75
C THR A 156 -2.77 12.77 -13.63
N THR A 157 -2.21 12.91 -12.43
CA THR A 157 -2.93 13.40 -11.24
C THR A 157 -2.46 14.76 -10.73
N GLY A 158 -1.34 15.26 -11.24
CA GLY A 158 -0.66 16.45 -10.72
C GLY A 158 -0.03 16.28 -9.33
N LYS A 159 -0.02 15.05 -8.78
CA LYS A 159 0.73 14.74 -7.55
C LYS A 159 2.24 14.91 -7.80
N GLN A 160 3.00 15.15 -6.74
CA GLN A 160 4.46 15.32 -6.80
C GLN A 160 5.17 14.20 -6.04
N TYR A 161 5.02 12.97 -6.53
CA TYR A 161 5.83 11.85 -6.05
C TYR A 161 7.29 12.05 -6.43
N LYS A 162 8.16 11.89 -5.42
CA LYS A 162 9.59 11.72 -5.65
C LYS A 162 9.85 10.31 -6.17
N GLN A 163 10.95 10.15 -6.90
CA GLN A 163 11.42 8.82 -7.26
C GLN A 163 11.78 8.01 -6.01
N ASN A 164 11.49 6.72 -6.04
CA ASN A 164 11.74 5.80 -4.94
C ASN A 164 13.23 5.40 -4.93
N LEU A 165 13.97 5.81 -3.89
CA LEU A 165 15.41 5.59 -3.80
C LEU A 165 15.76 4.10 -3.68
N MET A 166 14.99 3.32 -2.93
CA MET A 166 15.17 1.86 -2.83
C MET A 166 15.09 1.20 -4.21
N ALA A 167 14.09 1.56 -5.02
CA ALA A 167 13.88 1.00 -6.35
C ALA A 167 15.00 1.38 -7.31
N LYS A 168 15.52 2.61 -7.23
CA LYS A 168 16.70 3.01 -8.01
C LYS A 168 17.93 2.21 -7.65
N TYR A 169 18.16 2.05 -6.35
CA TYR A 169 19.31 1.30 -5.86
C TYR A 169 19.25 -0.17 -6.27
N LEU A 170 18.09 -0.80 -6.13
CA LEU A 170 17.88 -2.19 -6.53
C LEU A 170 17.89 -2.36 -8.05
N THR A 171 17.41 -1.37 -8.82
CA THR A 171 17.61 -1.32 -10.28
C THR A 171 19.09 -1.36 -10.61
N ALA A 172 19.88 -0.44 -10.03
CA ALA A 172 21.32 -0.37 -10.27
C ALA A 172 22.03 -1.68 -9.92
N ILE A 173 21.74 -2.26 -8.75
CA ILE A 173 22.30 -3.56 -8.34
C ILE A 173 21.93 -4.68 -9.32
N ALA A 174 20.68 -4.74 -9.78
CA ALA A 174 20.24 -5.75 -10.74
C ALA A 174 20.98 -5.62 -12.08
N PHE A 175 21.13 -4.39 -12.59
CA PHE A 175 21.95 -4.12 -13.78
C PHE A 175 23.41 -4.49 -13.57
N GLU A 176 23.99 -4.22 -12.40
CA GLU A 176 25.36 -4.66 -12.11
C GLU A 176 25.50 -6.18 -12.09
N ILE A 177 24.50 -6.92 -11.60
CA ILE A 177 24.53 -8.39 -11.62
C ILE A 177 24.54 -8.89 -13.06
N SER A 178 23.66 -8.37 -13.92
CA SER A 178 23.65 -8.73 -15.35
C SER A 178 24.95 -8.33 -16.05
N ALA A 179 25.44 -7.11 -15.81
CA ALA A 179 26.70 -6.61 -16.38
C ALA A 179 27.92 -7.42 -15.96
N ASP A 180 28.02 -7.83 -14.69
CA ASP A 180 29.14 -8.64 -14.20
C ASP A 180 29.06 -10.09 -14.74
N LYS A 181 27.85 -10.62 -14.98
CA LYS A 181 27.64 -11.96 -15.55
C LYS A 181 27.96 -12.03 -17.04
N ASP A 182 27.45 -11.08 -17.81
CA ASP A 182 27.51 -11.08 -19.28
C ASP A 182 28.67 -10.22 -19.82
N ASN A 183 29.43 -9.59 -18.92
CA ASN A 183 30.46 -8.59 -19.22
C ASN A 183 29.95 -7.44 -20.10
N ASP A 184 28.72 -6.99 -19.85
CA ASP A 184 28.03 -5.96 -20.63
C ASP A 184 28.41 -4.56 -20.14
N PHE A 185 29.02 -3.78 -21.03
CA PHE A 185 29.43 -2.39 -20.75
C PHE A 185 28.23 -1.45 -20.59
N ASN A 186 27.19 -1.60 -21.41
CA ASN A 186 26.01 -0.73 -21.42
C ASN A 186 25.20 -0.91 -20.13
N ASP A 187 25.04 -2.15 -19.66
CA ASP A 187 24.36 -2.43 -18.38
C ASP A 187 25.15 -1.85 -17.20
N ARG A 188 26.49 -1.86 -17.28
CA ARG A 188 27.36 -1.23 -16.25
C ARG A 188 27.24 0.30 -16.27
N GLU A 189 27.21 0.90 -17.44
CA GLU A 189 26.98 2.34 -17.61
C GLU A 189 25.59 2.74 -17.09
N PHE A 190 24.56 1.94 -17.38
CA PHE A 190 23.20 2.18 -16.88
C PHE A 190 23.17 2.16 -15.34
N ALA A 191 23.78 1.17 -14.70
CA ALA A 191 23.88 1.12 -13.24
C ALA A 191 24.59 2.37 -12.68
N TYR A 192 25.65 2.83 -13.35
CA TYR A 192 26.36 4.05 -12.95
C TYR A 192 25.47 5.30 -13.05
N VAL A 193 24.69 5.43 -14.13
CA VAL A 193 23.72 6.53 -14.29
C VAL A 193 22.67 6.50 -13.18
N GLU A 194 22.16 5.33 -12.79
CA GLU A 194 21.23 5.22 -11.66
C GLU A 194 21.86 5.69 -10.34
N TYR A 195 23.12 5.35 -10.05
CA TYR A 195 23.83 5.89 -8.87
C TYR A 195 24.02 7.40 -8.92
N LYS A 196 24.30 7.98 -10.10
CA LYS A 196 24.33 9.45 -10.25
C LYS A 196 22.98 10.08 -9.94
N GLN A 197 21.89 9.47 -10.38
CA GLN A 197 20.53 9.96 -10.09
C GLN A 197 20.18 9.82 -8.61
N ILE A 198 20.58 8.72 -7.95
CA ILE A 198 20.42 8.55 -6.50
C ILE A 198 21.14 9.68 -5.75
N TYR A 199 22.38 9.99 -6.12
CA TYR A 199 23.12 11.11 -5.53
C TYR A 199 22.42 12.46 -5.76
N GLN A 200 21.86 12.71 -6.94
CA GLN A 200 21.08 13.93 -7.20
C GLN A 200 19.82 14.05 -6.33
N LEU A 201 19.18 12.91 -6.03
CA LEU A 201 17.96 12.86 -5.22
C LEU A 201 18.24 13.01 -3.72
N ASP A 202 19.29 12.38 -3.21
CA ASP A 202 19.77 12.58 -1.84
C ASP A 202 21.32 12.64 -1.78
N PRO A 203 21.90 13.85 -1.91
CA PRO A 203 23.34 14.05 -1.82
C PRO A 203 23.94 13.75 -0.44
N ARG A 204 23.14 13.35 0.55
CA ARG A 204 23.61 12.99 1.91
C ARG A 204 23.71 11.48 2.10
N LEU A 205 23.24 10.68 1.14
CA LEU A 205 23.24 9.23 1.24
C LEU A 205 24.66 8.68 1.07
N ALA A 206 25.36 8.49 2.20
CA ALA A 206 26.74 8.03 2.20
C ALA A 206 26.98 6.70 1.46
N LEU A 207 25.95 5.85 1.37
CA LEU A 207 26.01 4.57 0.67
C LEU A 207 26.44 4.72 -0.81
N VAL A 208 26.00 5.78 -1.49
CA VAL A 208 26.19 5.94 -2.95
C VAL A 208 27.57 6.41 -3.35
N TYR A 209 28.32 7.04 -2.45
CA TYR A 209 29.61 7.62 -2.80
C TYR A 209 30.63 6.54 -3.19
N ARG A 210 30.63 5.41 -2.48
CA ARG A 210 31.50 4.27 -2.82
C ARG A 210 31.11 3.64 -4.15
N ASP A 211 29.82 3.59 -4.46
CA ASP A 211 29.32 3.02 -5.72
C ASP A 211 29.69 3.88 -6.93
N LEU A 212 29.60 5.21 -6.79
CA LEU A 212 30.05 6.18 -7.79
C LEU A 212 31.55 6.03 -8.09
N GLN A 213 32.40 5.98 -7.05
CA GLN A 213 33.85 5.79 -7.22
C GLN A 213 34.18 4.43 -7.85
N ARG A 214 33.52 3.35 -7.40
CA ARG A 214 33.81 2.00 -7.89
C ARG A 214 33.42 1.84 -9.36
N LEU A 215 32.23 2.30 -9.76
CA LEU A 215 31.77 2.14 -11.13
C LEU A 215 32.46 3.07 -12.11
N SER A 216 32.73 4.34 -11.76
CA SER A 216 33.49 5.22 -12.67
C SER A 216 34.89 4.66 -12.95
N LYS A 217 35.56 4.09 -11.94
CA LYS A 217 36.83 3.37 -12.11
C LYS A 217 36.70 2.13 -13.00
N LYS A 218 35.64 1.32 -12.84
CA LYS A 218 35.39 0.14 -13.70
C LYS A 218 35.05 0.52 -15.15
N LEU A 219 34.53 1.72 -15.39
CA LEU A 219 34.18 2.25 -16.70
C LEU A 219 35.33 3.01 -17.38
N ASP A 220 36.50 3.09 -16.73
CA ASP A 220 37.65 3.90 -17.17
C ASP A 220 37.33 5.41 -17.31
N ASP A 221 36.36 5.90 -16.53
CA ASP A 221 35.97 7.31 -16.48
C ASP A 221 36.79 8.02 -15.40
N ALA A 222 38.02 8.40 -15.78
CA ALA A 222 38.97 9.06 -14.88
C ALA A 222 38.46 10.43 -14.38
N GLU A 223 37.68 11.14 -15.19
CA GLU A 223 37.13 12.45 -14.82
C GLU A 223 36.13 12.31 -13.67
N ASP A 224 35.10 11.48 -13.84
CA ASP A 224 34.10 11.26 -12.80
C ASP A 224 34.74 10.58 -11.57
N TYR A 225 35.67 9.64 -11.75
CA TYR A 225 36.42 9.04 -10.62
C TYR A 225 37.15 10.09 -9.78
N ASN A 226 37.95 10.95 -10.42
CA ASN A 226 38.72 11.99 -9.72
C ASN A 226 37.79 13.01 -9.05
N LYS A 227 36.67 13.35 -9.68
CA LYS A 227 35.62 14.21 -9.09
C LYS A 227 35.06 13.59 -7.81
N TRP A 228 34.65 12.33 -7.83
CA TRP A 228 34.06 11.68 -6.64
C TRP A 228 35.07 11.45 -5.52
N VAL A 229 36.33 11.16 -5.86
CA VAL A 229 37.42 11.06 -4.87
C VAL A 229 37.73 12.42 -4.27
N GLY A 230 37.80 13.48 -5.08
CA GLY A 230 38.03 14.85 -4.61
C GLY A 230 36.91 15.32 -3.68
N GLN A 231 35.66 14.91 -3.93
CA GLN A 231 34.51 15.31 -3.13
C GLN A 231 34.36 14.54 -1.82
N PHE A 232 34.60 13.23 -1.81
CA PHE A 232 34.27 12.36 -0.65
C PHE A 232 35.47 11.71 0.02
N GLY A 233 36.67 11.95 -0.50
CA GLY A 233 37.86 11.17 -0.19
C GLY A 233 37.79 9.76 -0.78
N LYS A 234 38.93 9.08 -0.78
CA LYS A 234 39.05 7.73 -1.31
C LYS A 234 38.31 6.72 -0.42
N ARG A 235 37.26 6.08 -0.94
CA ARG A 235 36.41 5.07 -0.25
C ARG A 235 36.49 3.69 -0.90
N ASP A 236 37.48 3.47 -1.75
CA ASP A 236 37.62 2.33 -2.66
C ASP A 236 38.32 1.10 -2.08
N TYR A 237 38.62 1.06 -0.76
CA TYR A 237 39.21 -0.14 -0.17
C TYR A 237 38.20 -1.29 -0.20
N ILE A 238 38.27 -2.06 -1.28
CA ILE A 238 37.52 -3.26 -1.58
C ILE A 238 38.56 -4.35 -1.73
N PRO A 239 38.44 -5.49 -1.02
CA PRO A 239 39.38 -6.59 -1.18
C PRO A 239 39.53 -6.98 -2.66
N GLN A 240 40.72 -7.41 -3.06
CA GLN A 240 40.91 -7.96 -4.40
C GLN A 240 39.94 -9.13 -4.59
N ASP A 241 39.34 -9.21 -5.77
CA ASP A 241 38.36 -10.25 -6.12
C ASP A 241 37.13 -10.31 -5.18
N ALA A 242 36.84 -9.23 -4.45
CA ALA A 242 35.74 -9.21 -3.50
C ALA A 242 34.40 -9.63 -4.14
N GLY A 243 33.64 -10.42 -3.39
CA GLY A 243 32.21 -10.49 -3.56
C GLY A 243 31.51 -9.44 -2.70
N GLU A 244 30.19 -9.42 -2.78
CA GLU A 244 29.39 -8.42 -2.09
C GLU A 244 28.23 -9.07 -1.34
N LEU A 245 28.04 -8.72 -0.07
CA LEU A 245 26.82 -8.98 0.68
C LEU A 245 25.88 -7.78 0.55
N VAL A 246 24.72 -8.00 -0.06
CA VAL A 246 23.63 -7.01 -0.16
C VAL A 246 22.55 -7.38 0.85
N MET A 247 22.45 -6.59 1.93
CA MET A 247 21.45 -6.73 2.97
C MET A 247 20.21 -5.91 2.61
N ILE A 248 19.10 -6.57 2.31
CA ILE A 248 17.78 -5.94 2.18
C ILE A 248 17.04 -6.14 3.50
N TYR A 249 16.61 -5.04 4.11
CA TYR A 249 15.88 -5.09 5.38
C TYR A 249 14.48 -4.49 5.25
N GLN A 250 13.49 -5.25 5.73
CA GLN A 250 12.08 -4.85 5.83
C GLN A 250 11.71 -4.65 7.29
N ALA A 251 11.53 -3.39 7.70
CA ALA A 251 11.37 -3.03 9.10
C ALA A 251 9.91 -2.99 9.54
N GLY A 252 9.61 -3.54 10.72
CA GLY A 252 8.33 -3.39 11.42
C GLY A 252 7.05 -3.62 10.61
N GLN A 253 6.03 -2.85 10.97
CA GLN A 253 4.68 -2.91 10.41
C GLN A 253 4.34 -1.60 9.71
N GLY A 254 3.80 -1.67 8.49
CA GLY A 254 3.37 -0.49 7.73
C GLY A 254 2.12 0.16 8.30
N ALA A 255 1.84 1.41 7.93
CA ALA A 255 0.66 2.11 8.38
C ALA A 255 -0.64 1.48 7.84
N VAL A 256 -1.72 1.55 8.62
CA VAL A 256 -3.06 1.08 8.21
C VAL A 256 -4.08 2.21 8.26
N LYS A 257 -5.09 2.14 7.39
CA LYS A 257 -6.19 3.10 7.41
C LYS A 257 -7.07 2.90 8.64
N VAL A 258 -7.40 4.01 9.29
CA VAL A 258 -8.35 4.08 10.39
C VAL A 258 -9.33 5.23 10.16
N SER A 259 -10.48 5.15 10.81
CA SER A 259 -11.46 6.24 10.80
C SER A 259 -10.88 7.51 11.43
N ARG A 260 -11.21 8.67 10.86
CA ARG A 260 -10.98 9.99 11.48
C ARG A 260 -12.02 10.33 12.56
N GLY A 261 -13.04 9.49 12.73
CA GLY A 261 -14.13 9.72 13.67
C GLY A 261 -15.37 10.32 13.01
N SER A 262 -16.16 11.05 13.80
CA SER A 262 -17.41 11.65 13.34
C SER A 262 -17.16 12.69 12.25
N LEU A 263 -17.98 12.68 11.20
CA LEU A 263 -17.90 13.61 10.09
C LEU A 263 -17.90 15.08 10.54
N LEU A 264 -18.76 15.42 11.51
CA LEU A 264 -18.94 16.81 11.97
C LEU A 264 -17.95 17.21 13.07
N SER A 265 -17.14 16.29 13.58
CA SER A 265 -16.04 16.61 14.51
C SER A 265 -14.79 17.14 13.81
N ASP A 266 -14.67 16.86 12.51
CA ASP A 266 -13.64 17.44 11.65
C ASP A 266 -14.06 18.87 11.27
N GLN A 267 -13.30 19.86 11.75
CA GLN A 267 -13.63 21.28 11.55
C GLN A 267 -13.67 21.67 10.07
N ALA A 268 -12.70 21.23 9.26
CA ALA A 268 -12.63 21.60 7.84
C ALA A 268 -13.81 21.00 7.07
N MET A 269 -14.10 19.72 7.32
CA MET A 269 -15.25 19.03 6.71
C MET A 269 -16.59 19.65 7.14
N ALA A 270 -16.77 19.93 8.44
CA ALA A 270 -17.98 20.54 8.96
C ALA A 270 -18.23 21.94 8.38
N GLN A 271 -17.16 22.75 8.25
CA GLN A 271 -17.27 24.07 7.62
C GLN A 271 -17.56 23.95 6.12
N GLY A 272 -16.90 23.05 5.39
CA GLY A 272 -17.17 22.82 3.97
C GLY A 272 -18.62 22.43 3.70
N ILE A 273 -19.20 21.57 4.54
CA ILE A 273 -20.61 21.18 4.47
C ILE A 273 -21.51 22.40 4.69
N ARG A 274 -21.24 23.21 5.72
CA ARG A 274 -22.03 24.41 6.04
C ARG A 274 -21.97 25.46 4.93
N VAL A 275 -20.78 25.75 4.41
CA VAL A 275 -20.58 26.67 3.30
C VAL A 275 -21.39 26.21 2.08
N THR A 276 -21.33 24.92 1.76
CA THR A 276 -22.13 24.36 0.65
C THR A 276 -23.62 24.54 0.90
N LEU A 277 -24.12 24.16 2.07
CA LEU A 277 -25.55 24.27 2.40
C LEU A 277 -26.06 25.72 2.37
N ASN A 278 -25.25 26.68 2.85
CA ASN A 278 -25.60 28.11 2.81
C ASN A 278 -25.67 28.65 1.38
N GLY A 279 -24.90 28.09 0.45
CA GLY A 279 -24.92 28.45 -0.96
C GLY A 279 -26.01 27.76 -1.79
N MET A 280 -26.76 26.81 -1.21
CA MET A 280 -27.79 26.04 -1.92
C MET A 280 -29.19 26.63 -1.72
N THR A 281 -30.02 26.60 -2.77
CA THR A 281 -31.46 26.80 -2.65
C THR A 281 -32.12 25.51 -2.14
N LEU A 282 -32.51 25.49 -0.86
CA LEU A 282 -33.11 24.32 -0.23
C LEU A 282 -34.61 24.21 -0.56
N GLN A 283 -35.11 22.98 -0.71
CA GLN A 283 -36.54 22.72 -0.90
C GLN A 283 -37.36 23.11 0.34
N GLN A 284 -38.63 23.46 0.13
CA GLN A 284 -39.52 23.91 1.20
C GLN A 284 -39.59 22.90 2.37
N GLY A 285 -39.26 23.37 3.57
CA GLY A 285 -39.24 22.56 4.79
C GLY A 285 -37.89 21.89 5.10
N VAL A 286 -36.94 21.88 4.16
CA VAL A 286 -35.56 21.43 4.42
C VAL A 286 -34.80 22.55 5.14
N THR A 287 -34.28 22.26 6.33
CA THR A 287 -33.43 23.21 7.07
C THR A 287 -32.01 22.68 7.19
N ILE A 288 -31.03 23.59 7.28
CA ILE A 288 -29.63 23.23 7.53
C ILE A 288 -29.50 22.42 8.84
N GLY A 289 -30.27 22.77 9.88
CA GLY A 289 -30.30 22.02 11.13
C GLY A 289 -30.75 20.58 10.95
N ALA A 290 -31.78 20.32 10.14
CA ALA A 290 -32.24 18.96 9.83
C ALA A 290 -31.19 18.15 9.04
N VAL A 291 -30.49 18.79 8.09
CA VAL A 291 -29.40 18.17 7.34
C VAL A 291 -28.21 17.83 8.25
N LEU A 292 -27.79 18.76 9.11
CA LEU A 292 -26.70 18.51 10.06
C LEU A 292 -27.09 17.45 11.10
N ALA A 293 -28.35 17.38 11.52
CA ALA A 293 -28.83 16.38 12.47
C ALA A 293 -28.65 14.94 11.93
N ILE A 294 -28.96 14.70 10.65
CA ILE A 294 -28.74 13.37 10.06
C ILE A 294 -27.26 13.04 9.86
N LEU A 295 -26.43 14.07 9.61
CA LEU A 295 -24.98 13.90 9.41
C LEU A 295 -24.20 13.66 10.71
N LYS A 296 -24.77 13.94 11.89
CA LYS A 296 -24.14 13.61 13.19
C LYS A 296 -23.82 12.11 13.34
N LEU A 297 -24.58 11.26 12.67
CA LEU A 297 -24.41 9.80 12.71
C LEU A 297 -23.36 9.29 11.70
N ALA A 298 -22.91 10.14 10.77
CA ALA A 298 -21.94 9.77 9.75
C ALA A 298 -20.50 9.84 10.26
N GLN A 299 -19.65 8.98 9.71
CA GLN A 299 -18.20 9.07 9.90
C GLN A 299 -17.58 9.86 8.76
N ASN A 300 -16.41 10.45 8.99
CA ASN A 300 -15.67 11.10 7.92
C ASN A 300 -15.30 10.05 6.85
N PRO A 301 -15.74 10.21 5.58
CA PRO A 301 -15.47 9.23 4.54
C PRO A 301 -14.03 9.26 4.03
N ILE A 302 -13.25 10.30 4.36
CA ILE A 302 -11.81 10.32 4.09
C ILE A 302 -11.09 9.74 5.32
N PRO A 303 -10.45 8.56 5.21
CA PRO A 303 -9.72 7.96 6.32
C PRO A 303 -8.43 8.73 6.65
N ARG A 304 -7.70 8.26 7.66
CA ARG A 304 -6.29 8.59 7.88
C ARG A 304 -5.47 7.33 8.00
N PHE A 305 -4.19 7.39 7.63
CA PHE A 305 -3.24 6.34 7.98
C PHE A 305 -2.80 6.50 9.44
N LYS A 306 -2.70 5.37 10.14
CA LYS A 306 -2.12 5.28 11.48
C LYS A 306 -0.87 4.42 11.38
N GLN A 307 0.27 5.01 11.70
CA GLN A 307 1.54 4.30 11.80
C GLN A 307 1.47 3.22 12.87
N ARG A 308 2.19 2.12 12.64
CA ARG A 308 2.24 0.96 13.55
C ARG A 308 3.65 0.80 14.11
N SER A 309 3.88 -0.30 14.82
CA SER A 309 5.13 -0.53 15.53
C SER A 309 6.28 -0.74 14.55
N ASN A 310 7.33 0.05 14.72
CA ASN A 310 8.67 -0.26 14.27
C ASN A 310 9.63 -0.02 15.43
N LYS A 311 10.27 -1.07 15.94
CA LYS A 311 11.25 -0.93 17.03
C LYS A 311 12.68 -0.73 16.54
N VAL A 312 12.93 -0.96 15.25
CA VAL A 312 14.29 -1.00 14.68
C VAL A 312 14.45 0.11 13.66
N ASP A 313 15.43 0.97 13.91
CA ASP A 313 15.78 2.07 13.01
C ASP A 313 16.87 1.65 12.01
N TYR A 314 17.80 0.76 12.40
CA TYR A 314 18.78 0.18 11.49
C TYR A 314 19.33 -1.17 11.98
N LEU A 315 19.88 -1.94 11.03
CA LEU A 315 20.67 -3.13 11.33
C LEU A 315 22.15 -2.76 11.37
N LEU A 316 22.89 -3.30 12.34
CA LEU A 316 24.35 -3.31 12.33
C LEU A 316 24.82 -4.72 11.99
N ILE A 317 25.59 -4.85 10.91
CA ILE A 317 26.07 -6.13 10.41
C ILE A 317 27.48 -6.39 10.95
N ASN A 318 27.59 -7.45 11.73
CA ASN A 318 28.85 -7.96 12.24
C ASN A 318 29.32 -9.14 11.37
N VAL A 319 30.60 -9.15 11.02
CA VAL A 319 31.25 -10.22 10.25
C VAL A 319 32.44 -10.72 11.05
N ASN A 320 32.44 -12.01 11.40
CA ASN A 320 33.52 -12.65 12.17
C ASN A 320 33.91 -11.89 13.46
N GLY A 321 32.92 -11.35 14.17
CA GLY A 321 33.12 -10.65 15.45
C GLY A 321 33.34 -9.15 15.33
N LYS A 322 33.54 -8.60 14.13
CA LYS A 322 33.72 -7.16 13.91
C LYS A 322 32.48 -6.51 13.29
N ASP A 323 32.04 -5.39 13.85
CA ASP A 323 30.99 -4.57 13.24
C ASP A 323 31.54 -3.88 11.98
N VAL A 324 30.92 -4.15 10.83
CA VAL A 324 31.46 -3.73 9.52
C VAL A 324 30.71 -2.53 8.96
N ASP A 325 29.39 -2.61 8.87
CA ASP A 325 28.53 -1.53 8.34
C ASP A 325 27.09 -1.70 8.83
N ARG A 326 26.23 -0.74 8.49
CA ARG A 326 24.81 -0.73 8.82
C ARG A 326 23.91 -0.68 7.58
N THR A 327 22.61 -0.89 7.78
CA THR A 327 21.60 -0.57 6.76
C THR A 327 21.25 0.92 6.76
N TYR A 328 20.86 1.42 5.59
CA TYR A 328 20.40 2.78 5.35
C TYR A 328 18.94 2.73 4.87
N MET A 329 18.05 3.49 5.50
CA MET A 329 16.65 3.56 5.07
C MET A 329 16.55 4.27 3.72
N LEU A 330 16.05 3.56 2.73
CA LEU A 330 15.91 4.07 1.36
C LEU A 330 14.44 4.28 0.95
N GLU A 331 13.49 3.72 1.68
CA GLU A 331 12.07 3.98 1.46
C GLU A 331 11.31 3.97 2.79
N ASP A 332 10.65 5.08 3.12
CA ASP A 332 9.76 5.20 4.28
C ASP A 332 8.31 5.09 3.80
N ILE A 333 7.77 3.87 3.91
CA ILE A 333 6.43 3.53 3.41
C ILE A 333 5.37 4.19 4.28
N GLU A 334 5.54 4.21 5.60
CA GLU A 334 4.55 4.77 6.52
C GLU A 334 4.40 6.28 6.33
N THR A 335 5.51 7.01 6.28
CA THR A 335 5.49 8.45 6.07
C THR A 335 4.90 8.78 4.69
N THR A 336 5.23 7.99 3.66
CA THR A 336 4.65 8.13 2.32
C THR A 336 3.14 7.93 2.35
N ALA A 337 2.65 6.87 2.99
CA ALA A 337 1.22 6.59 3.12
C ALA A 337 0.46 7.73 3.83
N VAL A 338 0.99 8.21 4.96
CA VAL A 338 0.40 9.33 5.72
C VAL A 338 0.38 10.60 4.88
N LYS A 339 1.52 10.97 4.29
CA LYS A 339 1.66 12.20 3.50
C LYS A 339 0.71 12.21 2.31
N ASN A 340 0.65 11.12 1.54
CA ASN A 340 -0.21 11.03 0.36
C ASN A 340 -1.68 11.26 0.70
N LEU A 341 -2.16 10.62 1.77
CA LEU A 341 -3.56 10.72 2.16
C LEU A 341 -3.90 12.09 2.76
N GLU A 342 -2.96 12.73 3.47
CA GLU A 342 -3.12 14.10 3.95
C GLU A 342 -3.13 15.13 2.80
N ASP A 343 -2.29 14.94 1.78
CA ASP A 343 -2.29 15.81 0.60
C ASP A 343 -3.57 15.61 -0.24
N ASP A 344 -4.06 14.38 -0.36
CA ASP A 344 -5.37 14.09 -0.96
C ASP A 344 -6.51 14.71 -0.15
N TYR A 345 -6.45 14.66 1.19
CA TYR A 345 -7.44 15.32 2.04
C TYR A 345 -7.49 16.83 1.76
N LYS A 346 -6.35 17.53 1.79
CA LYS A 346 -6.26 18.98 1.51
C LYS A 346 -6.89 19.35 0.17
N ARG A 347 -6.70 18.51 -0.84
CA ARG A 347 -7.20 18.73 -2.20
C ARG A 347 -8.68 18.40 -2.37
N LEU A 348 -9.17 17.36 -1.69
CA LEU A 348 -10.47 16.77 -1.98
C LEU A 348 -11.56 17.10 -0.95
N TYR A 349 -11.21 17.53 0.27
CA TYR A 349 -12.19 17.63 1.36
C TYR A 349 -13.38 18.53 1.02
N MET A 350 -13.18 19.68 0.36
CA MET A 350 -14.29 20.56 -0.04
C MET A 350 -15.23 19.90 -1.04
N LYS A 351 -14.67 19.16 -2.01
CA LYS A 351 -15.46 18.45 -3.02
C LYS A 351 -16.28 17.32 -2.38
N VAL A 352 -15.68 16.60 -1.42
CA VAL A 352 -16.36 15.57 -0.63
C VAL A 352 -17.44 16.17 0.27
N ALA A 353 -17.13 17.25 0.98
CA ALA A 353 -18.06 18.00 1.82
C ALA A 353 -19.29 18.45 1.03
N ALA A 354 -19.09 19.00 -0.16
CA ALA A 354 -20.17 19.43 -1.04
C ALA A 354 -21.05 18.25 -1.49
N GLY A 355 -20.44 17.13 -1.90
CA GLY A 355 -21.17 15.92 -2.28
C GLY A 355 -22.03 15.37 -1.12
N ILE A 356 -21.49 15.37 0.09
CA ILE A 356 -22.22 14.97 1.29
C ILE A 356 -23.39 15.92 1.57
N ALA A 357 -23.15 17.24 1.54
CA ALA A 357 -24.16 18.26 1.77
C ALA A 357 -25.35 18.10 0.81
N VAL A 358 -25.07 17.96 -0.49
CA VAL A 358 -26.09 17.76 -1.54
C VAL A 358 -26.88 16.48 -1.28
N LYS A 359 -26.20 15.34 -1.04
CA LYS A 359 -26.87 14.06 -0.81
C LYS A 359 -27.73 14.09 0.46
N ALA A 360 -27.24 14.73 1.51
CA ALA A 360 -27.95 14.87 2.77
C ALA A 360 -29.20 15.77 2.64
N ALA A 361 -29.08 16.91 1.96
CA ALA A 361 -30.21 17.80 1.68
C ALA A 361 -31.30 17.09 0.85
N ALA A 362 -30.91 16.38 -0.20
CA ALA A 362 -31.84 15.57 -1.01
C ALA A 362 -32.53 14.47 -0.19
N SER A 363 -31.79 13.83 0.73
CA SER A 363 -32.35 12.82 1.62
C SER A 363 -33.39 13.39 2.60
N VAL A 364 -33.15 14.59 3.14
CA VAL A 364 -34.13 15.29 4.00
C VAL A 364 -35.37 15.67 3.18
N ALA A 365 -35.19 16.24 2.00
CA ALA A 365 -36.28 16.58 1.08
C ALA A 365 -37.18 15.38 0.78
N ALA A 366 -36.58 14.24 0.43
CA ALA A 366 -37.32 13.00 0.17
C ALA A 366 -38.12 12.53 1.39
N GLY A 367 -37.54 12.62 2.60
CA GLY A 367 -38.25 12.31 3.84
C GLY A 367 -39.46 13.22 4.09
N ILE A 368 -39.34 14.52 3.81
CA ILE A 368 -40.44 15.49 3.92
C ILE A 368 -41.54 15.19 2.90
N ALA A 369 -41.18 14.91 1.64
CA ALA A 369 -42.12 14.56 0.60
C ALA A 369 -42.90 13.28 0.95
N ALA A 370 -42.20 12.25 1.43
CA ALA A 370 -42.82 11.00 1.88
C ALA A 370 -43.79 11.23 3.05
N LYS A 371 -43.42 12.08 4.02
CA LYS A 371 -44.30 12.46 5.13
C LYS A 371 -45.57 13.15 4.64
N LYS A 372 -45.45 14.15 3.75
CA LYS A 372 -46.61 14.87 3.18
C LYS A 372 -47.54 13.93 2.41
N ALA A 373 -46.98 13.03 1.61
CA ALA A 373 -47.77 12.02 0.90
C ALA A 373 -48.52 11.10 1.88
N ALA A 374 -47.84 10.58 2.91
CA ALA A 374 -48.46 9.75 3.94
C ALA A 374 -49.59 10.48 4.70
N GLU A 375 -49.43 11.77 4.99
CA GLU A 375 -50.46 12.60 5.60
C GLU A 375 -51.68 12.83 4.68
N GLN A 376 -51.46 12.93 3.36
CA GLN A 376 -52.54 12.99 2.37
C GLN A 376 -53.30 11.66 2.29
N PHE A 377 -52.61 10.51 2.33
CA PHE A 377 -53.25 9.19 2.35
C PHE A 377 -54.01 8.91 3.67
N LYS A 378 -53.56 9.45 4.81
CA LYS A 378 -54.31 9.35 6.09
C LYS A 378 -55.69 10.02 6.05
N LYS A 379 -55.95 10.93 5.11
CA LYS A 379 -57.26 11.57 4.94
C LYS A 379 -58.25 10.72 4.11
N VAL A 380 -57.81 9.58 3.57
CA VAL A 380 -58.60 8.67 2.73
C VAL A 380 -58.69 7.28 3.41
N GLY A 381 -59.59 7.12 4.38
CA GLY A 381 -59.98 5.80 4.92
C GLY A 381 -59.37 5.40 6.27
N GLY A 382 -60.25 5.06 7.22
CA GLY A 382 -59.98 4.86 8.66
C GLY A 382 -59.24 3.58 9.09
N TYR A 383 -58.17 3.18 8.40
CA TYR A 383 -57.24 2.15 8.90
C TYR A 383 -55.78 2.55 8.58
N ALA A 384 -55.25 3.52 9.34
CA ALA A 384 -53.88 4.02 9.14
C ALA A 384 -53.10 4.20 10.47
N GLY A 385 -53.38 3.36 11.46
CA GLY A 385 -52.76 3.39 12.79
C GLY A 385 -51.32 2.85 12.88
N LEU A 386 -50.75 2.31 11.80
CA LEU A 386 -49.43 1.64 11.85
C LEU A 386 -48.31 2.29 11.01
N ILE A 387 -48.58 3.40 10.31
CA ILE A 387 -47.57 4.09 9.47
C ILE A 387 -47.43 5.55 9.92
N GLY A 388 -47.29 5.76 11.23
CA GLY A 388 -47.18 7.09 11.86
C GLY A 388 -45.78 7.48 12.33
N THR A 389 -44.83 6.54 12.38
CA THR A 389 -43.57 6.73 13.12
C THR A 389 -42.33 6.61 12.23
N VAL A 390 -42.31 7.30 11.09
CA VAL A 390 -41.07 7.47 10.30
C VAL A 390 -40.83 8.93 9.99
N VAL A 391 -40.68 9.73 11.06
CA VAL A 391 -40.02 11.03 10.97
C VAL A 391 -38.91 11.00 12.01
N GLY A 392 -37.72 10.56 11.59
CA GLY A 392 -36.50 10.60 12.40
C GLY A 392 -35.65 9.32 12.43
N GLY A 393 -36.25 8.12 12.31
CA GLY A 393 -35.53 6.86 12.55
C GLY A 393 -34.91 6.17 11.32
N GLY A 394 -35.60 6.11 10.17
CA GLY A 394 -35.18 5.27 9.04
C GLY A 394 -34.27 5.93 8.00
N VAL A 395 -34.55 7.18 7.63
CA VAL A 395 -33.87 7.87 6.51
C VAL A 395 -32.45 8.32 6.89
N GLY A 396 -32.25 8.81 8.13
CA GLY A 396 -30.93 9.24 8.61
C GLY A 396 -29.93 8.09 8.76
N VAL A 397 -30.39 6.92 9.25
CA VAL A 397 -29.57 5.70 9.38
C VAL A 397 -29.16 5.16 8.01
N GLY A 398 -30.07 5.19 7.03
CA GLY A 398 -29.79 4.76 5.65
C GLY A 398 -28.67 5.57 4.99
N LEU A 399 -28.68 6.89 5.13
CA LEU A 399 -27.63 7.75 4.57
C LEU A 399 -26.30 7.63 5.35
N ALA A 400 -26.34 7.68 6.68
CA ALA A 400 -25.13 7.58 7.51
C ALA A 400 -24.39 6.25 7.27
N SER A 401 -25.12 5.18 6.95
CA SER A 401 -24.52 3.89 6.58
C SER A 401 -23.71 3.93 5.27
N GLN A 402 -24.02 4.89 4.38
CA GLN A 402 -23.37 5.12 3.10
C GLN A 402 -22.26 6.19 3.17
N ILE A 403 -22.10 6.88 4.31
CA ILE A 403 -21.03 7.86 4.51
C ILE A 403 -20.07 7.26 5.54
N LYS A 404 -19.19 6.40 5.04
CA LYS A 404 -18.20 5.68 5.84
C LYS A 404 -16.86 5.68 5.11
N PRO A 405 -15.75 5.71 5.84
CA PRO A 405 -14.44 5.63 5.23
C PRO A 405 -14.21 4.25 4.62
N ASP A 406 -13.51 4.22 3.49
CA ASP A 406 -12.91 2.99 3.00
C ASP A 406 -11.62 2.70 3.78
N LEU A 407 -11.67 1.65 4.60
CA LEU A 407 -10.55 1.24 5.44
C LEU A 407 -9.68 0.16 4.78
N ARG A 408 -10.01 -0.25 3.55
CA ARG A 408 -9.18 -1.19 2.79
C ARG A 408 -7.82 -0.55 2.49
N CYS A 409 -6.76 -1.25 2.85
CA CYS A 409 -5.36 -0.93 2.56
C CYS A 409 -4.51 -2.21 2.69
N TRP A 410 -3.27 -2.19 2.24
CA TRP A 410 -2.35 -3.32 2.32
C TRP A 410 -1.74 -3.43 3.73
N HIS A 411 -2.27 -4.33 4.56
CA HIS A 411 -1.95 -4.51 5.97
C HIS A 411 -0.61 -5.20 6.24
N THR A 412 -0.08 -6.00 5.32
CA THR A 412 1.18 -6.74 5.55
C THR A 412 2.44 -5.98 5.14
N LEU A 413 2.33 -4.76 4.61
CA LEU A 413 3.50 -3.94 4.27
C LEU A 413 4.41 -3.72 5.50
N PRO A 414 5.74 -3.61 5.32
CA PRO A 414 6.64 -3.13 6.36
C PRO A 414 6.53 -1.60 6.48
N GLY A 415 7.07 -1.05 7.56
CA GLY A 415 7.12 0.39 7.76
C GLY A 415 8.14 1.11 6.86
N ASN A 416 9.29 0.46 6.62
CA ASN A 416 10.30 0.96 5.70
C ASN A 416 11.12 -0.17 5.06
N LEU A 417 11.84 0.18 3.99
CA LEU A 417 12.85 -0.65 3.35
C LEU A 417 14.23 -0.01 3.52
N GLN A 418 15.21 -0.84 3.85
CA GLN A 418 16.59 -0.41 4.04
C GLN A 418 17.55 -1.30 3.26
N LEU A 419 18.73 -0.75 2.97
CA LEU A 419 19.79 -1.42 2.24
C LEU A 419 21.12 -1.28 2.96
N GLY A 420 21.87 -2.38 3.09
CA GLY A 420 23.27 -2.40 3.49
C GLY A 420 24.10 -3.11 2.43
N ARG A 421 25.33 -2.64 2.18
CA ARG A 421 26.22 -3.22 1.16
C ARG A 421 27.62 -3.40 1.73
N ILE A 422 28.12 -4.63 1.73
CA ILE A 422 29.41 -4.97 2.35
C ILE A 422 30.24 -5.77 1.36
N PHE A 423 31.42 -5.28 1.03
CA PHE A 423 32.37 -5.99 0.17
C PHE A 423 33.31 -6.84 1.02
N LEU A 424 33.42 -8.13 0.69
CA LEU A 424 34.19 -9.12 1.44
C LEU A 424 35.03 -9.95 0.47
N ALA A 425 36.20 -10.40 0.92
CA ALA A 425 36.97 -11.40 0.17
C ALA A 425 36.14 -12.68 0.00
N PRO A 426 36.34 -13.48 -1.07
CA PRO A 426 35.64 -14.74 -1.24
C PRO A 426 35.83 -15.68 -0.04
N GLY A 427 34.75 -16.31 0.41
CA GLY A 427 34.78 -17.21 1.57
C GLY A 427 33.44 -17.35 2.27
N THR A 428 33.43 -18.19 3.30
CA THR A 428 32.26 -18.42 4.17
C THR A 428 32.40 -17.62 5.45
N TYR A 429 31.37 -16.84 5.77
CA TYR A 429 31.36 -15.94 6.92
C TYR A 429 30.23 -16.26 7.87
N ASN A 430 30.51 -16.18 9.17
CA ASN A 430 29.49 -16.11 10.19
C ASN A 430 29.13 -14.64 10.41
N ILE A 431 27.90 -14.29 10.05
CA ILE A 431 27.37 -12.96 10.26
C ILE A 431 26.45 -12.92 11.46
N GLN A 432 26.46 -11.78 12.15
CA GLN A 432 25.50 -11.47 13.20
C GLN A 432 24.81 -10.15 12.86
N ILE A 433 23.48 -10.20 12.76
CA ILE A 433 22.61 -9.06 12.51
C ILE A 433 22.15 -8.54 13.86
N LYS A 434 22.57 -7.33 14.20
CA LYS A 434 22.18 -6.64 15.44
C LYS A 434 21.15 -5.54 15.10
N PHE A 435 20.17 -5.35 15.97
CA PHE A 435 19.03 -4.47 15.71
C PHE A 435 19.06 -3.27 16.64
N PHE A 436 19.11 -2.07 16.08
CA PHE A 436 19.32 -0.85 16.83
C PHE A 436 18.20 0.17 16.60
N ASN A 437 17.89 0.94 17.64
CA ASN A 437 17.09 2.16 17.52
C ASN A 437 17.97 3.39 17.22
N ASN A 438 17.33 4.53 16.99
CA ASN A 438 17.97 5.81 16.68
C ASN A 438 18.81 6.38 17.85
N GLN A 439 18.64 5.86 19.07
CA GLN A 439 19.47 6.18 20.24
C GLN A 439 20.73 5.31 20.33
N GLY A 440 20.94 4.39 19.37
CA GLY A 440 22.09 3.47 19.38
C GLY A 440 21.95 2.34 20.40
N GLN A 441 20.74 2.05 20.87
CA GLN A 441 20.46 0.94 21.78
C GLN A 441 20.04 -0.30 21.00
N GLN A 442 20.56 -1.46 21.39
CA GLN A 442 20.15 -2.73 20.81
C GLN A 442 18.76 -3.12 21.35
N VAL A 443 17.79 -3.31 20.47
CA VAL A 443 16.37 -3.50 20.82
C VAL A 443 15.87 -4.94 20.70
N ILE A 444 16.64 -5.80 20.01
CA ILE A 444 16.32 -7.22 19.77
C ILE A 444 17.59 -8.04 19.96
N ASN A 445 17.44 -9.30 20.35
CA ASN A 445 18.54 -10.26 20.33
C ASN A 445 19.10 -10.40 18.92
N PRO A 446 20.44 -10.46 18.75
CA PRO A 446 21.02 -10.57 17.43
C PRO A 446 20.69 -11.91 16.77
N VAL A 447 20.54 -11.90 15.45
CA VAL A 447 20.35 -13.11 14.65
C VAL A 447 21.68 -13.52 14.03
N LYS A 448 22.04 -14.80 14.14
CA LYS A 448 23.23 -15.35 13.50
C LYS A 448 22.83 -16.06 12.21
N SER A 449 23.68 -15.94 11.19
CA SER A 449 23.54 -16.66 9.94
C SER A 449 24.92 -16.94 9.36
N THR A 450 25.00 -17.95 8.50
CA THR A 450 26.18 -18.19 7.66
C THR A 450 25.87 -17.70 6.25
N VAL A 451 26.83 -17.04 5.60
CA VAL A 451 26.73 -16.59 4.21
C VAL A 451 27.99 -16.97 3.44
N GLU A 452 27.80 -17.39 2.19
CA GLU A 452 28.88 -17.65 1.24
C GLU A 452 29.05 -16.41 0.35
N ILE A 453 30.28 -15.93 0.25
CA ILE A 453 30.67 -14.83 -0.63
C ILE A 453 31.55 -15.39 -1.74
N LYS A 454 31.13 -15.19 -2.99
CA LYS A 454 31.84 -15.65 -4.18
C LYS A 454 32.51 -14.49 -4.90
N LYS A 455 33.62 -14.78 -5.59
CA LYS A 455 34.40 -13.79 -6.32
C LYS A 455 33.53 -13.03 -7.33
N GLY A 456 33.46 -11.70 -7.17
CA GLY A 456 32.72 -10.82 -8.08
C GLY A 456 31.19 -10.96 -8.04
N GLU A 457 30.64 -11.88 -7.26
CA GLU A 457 29.19 -12.09 -7.16
C GLU A 457 28.57 -11.27 -6.03
N LYS A 458 27.27 -10.99 -6.17
CA LYS A 458 26.46 -10.34 -5.13
C LYS A 458 25.58 -11.38 -4.45
N THR A 459 25.82 -11.62 -3.16
CA THR A 459 25.02 -12.46 -2.29
C THR A 459 23.92 -11.61 -1.66
N ILE A 460 22.66 -11.86 -2.04
CA ILE A 460 21.49 -11.13 -1.50
C ILE A 460 21.03 -11.81 -0.20
N TYR A 461 20.92 -11.02 0.86
CA TYR A 461 20.33 -11.44 2.14
C TYR A 461 19.13 -10.56 2.46
N ASN A 462 17.93 -11.14 2.42
CA ASN A 462 16.68 -10.43 2.70
C ASN A 462 16.18 -10.79 4.09
N TYR A 463 15.99 -9.80 4.95
CA TYR A 463 15.53 -9.98 6.33
C TYR A 463 14.30 -9.13 6.62
N ARG A 464 13.38 -9.68 7.41
CA ARG A 464 12.15 -8.98 7.82
C ARG A 464 11.89 -9.11 9.31
N THR A 465 11.64 -7.97 9.96
CA THR A 465 11.03 -7.91 11.30
C THR A 465 9.53 -7.65 11.21
N LEU A 466 8.80 -8.00 12.26
CA LEU A 466 7.34 -7.90 12.31
C LEU A 466 6.82 -6.87 13.34
N PHE A 467 7.70 -6.05 13.91
CA PHE A 467 7.40 -5.21 15.06
C PHE A 467 8.25 -3.95 15.17
#